data_AF-A0AAN8I9F1-F1
#
_entry.id   AF-A0AAN8I9F1-F1
#
_cell.length_a   1.000
_cell.length_b   1.000
_cell.length_c   1.000
_cell.angle_alpha   90.00
_cell.angle_beta   90.00
_cell.angle_gamma   90.00
#
_symmetry.space_group_name_H-M   'P 1'
#
loop_
_entity.id
_entity.type
_entity.pdbx_description
1 polymer ?
#
loop_
_entity_poly.entity_id
_entity_poly.type
_entity_poly.pdbx_seq_one_letter_code
_entity_poly.pdbx_strand_id
1 'polypeptide(L)'
;MRKNKSCAICQKVVGDSRLRFGYSSKMYNMIMLMAHSLAGQVESSAALAIVNSISNKRSHRICHLHVVRAAQYLLAEMAKAGKTVSHFDDPHASGSTAYVTDVDIPRDLLSTLNTMAEGVVNITYREIRNFLNGALKRYYLSTLWTTNGDDVDEDGGEQEIIPETEEEYLKATISQYEMHAEDLLCDVSEDQTCTSTLESSLQKADPAALSSYFTIKEEL
;
A
#
# COMPACT_ATOMS: atom_id res chain seq x y z
N MET A 1 32.47 -12.16 -1.24
CA MET A 1 31.56 -11.68 -2.31
C MET A 1 30.12 -11.86 -1.83
N ARG A 2 29.37 -10.76 -1.61
CA ARG A 2 27.93 -10.85 -1.36
C ARG A 2 27.26 -11.23 -2.69
N LYS A 3 26.53 -12.34 -2.73
CA LYS A 3 25.74 -12.70 -3.92
C LYS A 3 24.63 -11.67 -4.07
N ASN A 4 24.58 -10.99 -5.21
CA ASN A 4 23.46 -10.15 -5.59
C ASN A 4 22.17 -10.99 -5.50
N LYS A 5 21.18 -10.52 -4.76
CA LYS A 5 19.89 -11.20 -4.59
C LYS A 5 18.89 -10.58 -5.55
N SER A 6 18.12 -11.43 -6.23
CA SER A 6 17.04 -11.01 -7.10
C SER A 6 15.68 -11.18 -6.43
N CYS A 7 14.71 -10.40 -6.87
CA CYS A 7 13.32 -10.56 -6.49
C CYS A 7 12.71 -11.80 -7.16
N ALA A 8 11.99 -12.63 -6.41
CA ALA A 8 11.32 -13.81 -6.94
C ALA A 8 10.15 -13.51 -7.89
N ILE A 9 9.66 -12.26 -7.92
CA ILE A 9 8.52 -11.84 -8.75
C ILE A 9 9.03 -11.13 -10.01
N CYS A 10 9.68 -9.97 -9.88
CA CYS A 10 10.16 -9.21 -11.03
C CYS A 10 11.56 -9.59 -11.53
N GLN A 11 12.26 -10.52 -10.86
CA GLN A 11 13.64 -10.94 -11.18
C GLN A 11 14.70 -9.83 -11.18
N LYS A 12 14.34 -8.58 -10.89
CA LYS A 12 15.29 -7.46 -10.74
C LYS A 12 16.26 -7.74 -9.59
N VAL A 13 17.53 -7.45 -9.83
CA VAL A 13 18.58 -7.42 -8.80
C VAL A 13 18.46 -6.11 -8.06
N VAL A 14 18.25 -6.18 -6.76
CA VAL A 14 18.07 -5.00 -5.91
C VAL A 14 18.89 -5.16 -4.62
N GLY A 15 19.20 -4.04 -3.98
CA GLY A 15 19.90 -4.02 -2.70
C GLY A 15 19.15 -4.85 -1.64
N ASP A 16 19.89 -5.47 -0.72
CA ASP A 16 19.32 -6.33 0.32
C ASP A 16 18.30 -5.60 1.21
N SER A 17 18.44 -4.28 1.38
CA SER A 17 17.50 -3.40 2.11
C SER A 17 16.16 -3.20 1.39
N ARG A 18 16.13 -3.32 0.06
CA ARG A 18 14.92 -3.23 -0.77
C ARG A 18 14.17 -4.56 -0.87
N LEU A 19 14.75 -5.61 -0.30
CA LEU A 19 14.22 -6.97 -0.33
C LEU A 19 13.78 -7.43 1.06
N ARG A 20 12.59 -8.03 1.10
CA ARG A 20 12.14 -8.81 2.25
C ARG A 20 12.00 -10.27 1.91
N PHE A 21 12.00 -11.12 2.92
CA PHE A 21 11.53 -12.48 2.74
C PHE A 21 10.04 -12.49 2.39
N GLY A 22 9.66 -13.43 1.53
CA GLY A 22 8.26 -13.78 1.32
C GLY A 22 7.58 -14.16 2.62
N TYR A 23 6.25 -14.12 2.65
CA TYR A 23 5.51 -14.51 3.84
C TYR A 23 5.68 -16.02 4.08
N SER A 24 5.77 -16.43 5.34
CA SER A 24 5.66 -17.85 5.71
C SER A 24 4.26 -18.41 5.43
N SER A 25 3.24 -17.54 5.49
CA SER A 25 1.86 -17.89 5.13
C SER A 25 1.70 -17.96 3.61
N LYS A 26 1.32 -19.16 3.12
CA LYS A 26 0.94 -19.37 1.72
C LYS A 26 -0.22 -18.46 1.31
N MET A 27 -1.17 -18.20 2.22
CA MET A 27 -2.32 -17.34 1.96
C MET A 27 -1.91 -15.88 1.69
N TYR A 28 -0.93 -15.33 2.43
CA TYR A 28 -0.46 -13.97 2.18
C TYR A 28 0.32 -13.86 0.86
N ASN A 29 1.11 -14.88 0.52
CA ASN A 29 1.77 -14.94 -0.78
C ASN A 29 0.73 -15.04 -1.92
N MET A 30 -0.35 -15.80 -1.70
CA MET A 30 -1.46 -15.91 -2.64
C MET A 30 -2.17 -14.56 -2.83
N ILE A 31 -2.60 -13.91 -1.76
CA ILE A 31 -3.25 -12.58 -1.81
C ILE A 31 -2.40 -11.59 -2.60
N MET A 32 -1.10 -11.51 -2.29
CA MET A 32 -0.18 -10.59 -2.97
C MET A 32 -0.07 -10.88 -4.47
N LEU A 33 0.11 -12.14 -4.86
CA LEU A 33 0.31 -12.49 -6.26
C LEU A 33 -0.98 -12.48 -7.09
N MET A 34 -2.12 -12.81 -6.48
CA MET A 34 -3.42 -12.65 -7.12
C MET A 34 -3.75 -11.16 -7.32
N ALA A 35 -3.45 -10.29 -6.35
CA ALA A 35 -3.58 -8.84 -6.53
C ALA A 35 -2.71 -8.32 -7.69
N HIS A 36 -1.46 -8.79 -7.81
CA HIS A 36 -0.63 -8.48 -8.97
C HIS A 36 -1.20 -9.00 -10.29
N SER A 37 -1.84 -10.16 -10.26
CA SER A 37 -2.42 -10.74 -11.46
C SER A 37 -3.67 -10.00 -11.92
N LEU A 38 -4.54 -9.65 -10.99
CA LEU A 38 -5.70 -8.79 -11.24
C LEU A 38 -5.32 -7.38 -11.70
N ALA A 39 -4.17 -6.87 -11.25
CA ALA A 39 -3.59 -5.62 -11.74
C ALA A 39 -2.93 -5.75 -13.14
N GLY A 40 -2.96 -6.92 -13.78
CA GLY A 40 -2.35 -7.18 -15.09
C GLY A 40 -0.82 -7.24 -15.07
N GLN A 41 -0.19 -7.33 -13.90
CA GLN A 41 1.28 -7.29 -13.76
C GLN A 41 1.92 -8.68 -13.82
N VAL A 42 1.16 -9.73 -13.50
CA VAL A 42 1.63 -11.13 -13.51
C VAL A 42 0.53 -12.02 -14.07
N GLU A 43 0.87 -12.93 -14.98
CA GLU A 43 -0.11 -13.90 -15.49
C GLU A 43 -0.53 -14.89 -14.38
N SER A 44 -1.81 -15.26 -14.33
CA SER A 44 -2.39 -16.05 -13.23
C SER A 44 -1.68 -17.38 -13.00
N SER A 45 -1.34 -18.12 -14.06
CA SER A 45 -0.62 -19.40 -13.93
C SER A 45 0.81 -19.21 -13.41
N ALA A 46 1.49 -18.15 -13.86
CA ALA A 46 2.81 -17.76 -13.35
C ALA A 46 2.74 -17.36 -11.87
N ALA A 47 1.72 -16.61 -11.46
CA ALA A 47 1.49 -16.24 -10.06
C ALA A 47 1.38 -17.48 -9.17
N LEU A 48 0.60 -18.48 -9.57
CA LEU A 48 0.47 -19.75 -8.81
C LEU A 48 1.80 -20.51 -8.70
N ALA A 49 2.58 -20.57 -9.77
CA ALA A 49 3.91 -21.19 -9.76
C ALA A 49 4.85 -20.49 -8.77
N ILE A 50 4.84 -19.15 -8.75
CA ILE A 50 5.64 -18.36 -7.83
C ILE A 50 5.17 -18.55 -6.38
N VAL A 51 3.85 -18.60 -6.09
CA VAL A 51 3.33 -18.87 -4.73
C VAL A 51 3.90 -20.18 -4.20
N ASN A 52 3.87 -21.25 -5.01
CA ASN A 52 4.38 -22.56 -4.60
C ASN A 52 5.90 -22.53 -4.38
N SER A 53 6.64 -21.81 -5.22
CA SER A 53 8.08 -21.62 -5.06
C SER A 53 8.44 -20.89 -3.76
N ILE A 54 7.82 -19.73 -3.51
CA ILE A 54 8.07 -18.88 -2.34
C ILE A 54 7.68 -19.61 -1.05
N SER A 55 6.53 -20.29 -1.03
CA SER A 55 6.02 -20.93 0.18
C SER A 55 6.85 -22.15 0.60
N ASN A 56 7.53 -22.81 -0.34
CA ASN A 56 8.31 -24.02 -0.08
C ASN A 56 9.76 -23.74 0.33
N LYS A 57 10.29 -22.52 0.09
CA LYS A 57 11.69 -22.19 0.37
C LYS A 57 11.80 -20.83 1.07
N ARG A 58 12.35 -20.83 2.29
CA ARG A 58 12.63 -19.61 3.08
C ARG A 58 13.68 -18.67 2.45
N SER A 59 14.23 -19.01 1.28
CA SER A 59 15.25 -18.22 0.60
C SER A 59 14.71 -17.19 -0.39
N HIS A 60 13.42 -17.26 -0.75
CA HIS A 60 12.87 -16.35 -1.74
C HIS A 60 12.63 -14.97 -1.15
N ARG A 61 13.23 -13.97 -1.80
CA ARG A 61 13.07 -12.57 -1.47
C ARG A 61 12.18 -11.87 -2.48
N ILE A 62 11.39 -10.93 -2.00
CA ILE A 62 10.48 -10.11 -2.79
C ILE A 62 10.78 -8.64 -2.52
N CYS A 63 10.64 -7.79 -3.54
CA CYS A 63 10.75 -6.34 -3.35
C CYS A 63 9.64 -5.85 -2.43
N HIS A 64 9.94 -4.86 -1.61
CA HIS A 64 8.92 -4.16 -0.81
C HIS A 64 7.81 -3.58 -1.69
N LEU A 65 8.17 -3.07 -2.87
CA LEU A 65 7.25 -2.48 -3.84
C LEU A 65 6.15 -3.45 -4.31
N HIS A 66 6.42 -4.75 -4.38
CA HIS A 66 5.39 -5.73 -4.70
C HIS A 66 4.31 -5.82 -3.62
N VAL A 67 4.71 -5.75 -2.35
CA VAL A 67 3.75 -5.73 -1.25
C VAL A 67 2.92 -4.46 -1.26
N VAL A 68 3.57 -3.31 -1.52
CA VAL A 68 2.88 -2.02 -1.61
C VAL A 68 1.88 -2.01 -2.76
N ARG A 69 2.30 -2.34 -3.98
CA ARG A 69 1.43 -2.36 -5.16
C ARG A 69 0.25 -3.32 -5.01
N ALA A 70 0.47 -4.49 -4.41
CA ALA A 70 -0.61 -5.42 -4.10
C ALA A 70 -1.60 -4.82 -3.09
N ALA A 71 -1.11 -4.15 -2.02
CA ALA A 71 -1.98 -3.51 -1.06
C ALA A 71 -2.76 -2.33 -1.67
N GLN A 72 -2.11 -1.48 -2.45
CA GLN A 72 -2.75 -0.37 -3.17
C GLN A 72 -3.84 -0.85 -4.12
N TYR A 73 -3.58 -1.92 -4.89
CA TYR A 73 -4.59 -2.52 -5.76
C TYR A 73 -5.83 -2.97 -4.97
N LEU A 74 -5.63 -3.70 -3.87
CA LEU A 74 -6.74 -4.17 -3.04
C LEU A 74 -7.52 -3.00 -2.40
N LEU A 75 -6.82 -1.95 -1.94
CA LEU A 75 -7.47 -0.75 -1.42
C LEU A 75 -8.26 0.01 -2.50
N ALA A 76 -7.77 0.01 -3.75
CA ALA A 76 -8.50 0.59 -4.87
C ALA A 76 -9.77 -0.22 -5.20
N GLU A 77 -9.71 -1.55 -5.18
CA GLU A 77 -10.88 -2.40 -5.34
C GLU A 77 -11.90 -2.20 -4.20
N MET A 78 -11.43 -2.00 -2.96
CA MET A 78 -12.29 -1.58 -1.85
C MET A 78 -12.95 -0.22 -2.12
N ALA A 79 -12.18 0.77 -2.57
CA ALA A 79 -12.67 2.12 -2.86
C ALA A 79 -13.74 2.12 -3.97
N LYS A 80 -13.54 1.32 -5.04
CA LYS A 80 -14.54 1.12 -6.10
C LYS A 80 -15.86 0.57 -5.58
N ALA A 81 -15.81 -0.27 -4.55
CA ALA A 81 -16.99 -0.80 -3.87
C ALA A 81 -17.57 0.16 -2.80
N GLY A 82 -17.09 1.40 -2.74
CA GLY A 82 -17.52 2.40 -1.76
C GLY A 82 -17.01 2.13 -0.34
N LYS A 83 -15.92 1.37 -0.20
CA LYS A 83 -15.28 1.03 1.08
C LYS A 83 -13.95 1.73 1.22
N THR A 84 -13.73 2.39 2.35
CA THR A 84 -12.49 3.12 2.64
C THR A 84 -11.77 2.52 3.83
N VAL A 85 -10.49 2.86 4.01
CA VAL A 85 -9.78 2.55 5.25
C VAL A 85 -10.36 3.36 6.41
N SER A 86 -10.37 2.75 7.60
CA SER A 86 -10.68 3.43 8.85
C SER A 86 -9.42 4.03 9.46
N HIS A 87 -9.56 5.06 10.29
CA HIS A 87 -8.46 5.67 11.03
C HIS A 87 -8.77 5.63 12.53
N PHE A 88 -7.74 5.43 13.35
CA PHE A 88 -7.87 5.58 14.80
C PHE A 88 -7.41 6.98 15.22
N ASP A 89 -8.20 7.64 16.06
CA ASP A 89 -7.87 8.93 16.62
C ASP A 89 -7.02 8.74 17.88
N ASP A 90 -5.71 8.60 17.69
CA ASP A 90 -4.74 8.62 18.80
C ASP A 90 -3.70 9.72 18.60
N PRO A 91 -3.76 10.78 19.42
CA PRO A 91 -2.77 11.86 19.38
C PRO A 91 -1.33 11.39 19.70
N HIS A 92 -1.16 10.21 20.30
CA HIS A 92 0.14 9.68 20.71
C HIS A 92 0.61 8.52 19.82
N ALA A 93 -0.15 8.13 18.78
CA ALA A 93 0.26 7.05 17.90
C ALA A 93 1.48 7.47 17.07
N SER A 94 2.59 6.76 17.26
CA SER A 94 3.72 6.80 16.33
C SER A 94 3.44 5.83 15.16
N GLY A 95 3.07 6.38 14.00
CA GLY A 95 2.92 5.62 12.75
C GLY A 95 1.55 5.72 12.09
N SER A 96 1.28 4.83 11.13
CA SER A 96 0.01 4.84 10.42
C SER A 96 -1.14 4.47 11.35
N THR A 97 -2.12 5.37 11.43
CA THR A 97 -3.40 5.13 12.12
C THR A 97 -4.44 4.49 11.19
N ALA A 98 -4.11 4.30 9.90
CA ALA A 98 -4.99 3.70 8.91
C ALA A 98 -5.05 2.17 9.09
N TYR A 99 -6.26 1.63 9.09
CA TYR A 99 -6.51 0.20 9.20
C TYR A 99 -7.76 -0.23 8.42
N VAL A 100 -7.84 -1.54 8.19
CA VAL A 100 -8.93 -2.24 7.55
C VAL A 100 -9.56 -3.20 8.55
N THR A 101 -10.88 -3.31 8.53
CA THR A 101 -11.66 -4.32 9.25
C THR A 101 -12.25 -5.35 8.28
N ASP A 102 -12.81 -6.45 8.81
CA ASP A 102 -13.44 -7.48 7.96
C ASP A 102 -14.67 -6.93 7.21
N VAL A 103 -15.35 -5.92 7.77
CA VAL A 103 -16.56 -5.29 7.21
C VAL A 103 -16.24 -4.36 6.03
N ASP A 104 -15.00 -3.89 5.96
CA ASP A 104 -14.53 -3.00 4.90
C ASP A 104 -14.21 -3.78 3.61
N ILE A 105 -14.00 -5.10 3.70
CA ILE A 105 -13.59 -5.92 2.56
C ILE A 105 -14.82 -6.35 1.75
N PRO A 106 -14.94 -5.95 0.47
CA PRO A 106 -16.05 -6.36 -0.39
C PRO A 106 -16.12 -7.88 -0.56
N ARG A 107 -17.35 -8.42 -0.54
CA ARG A 107 -17.59 -9.85 -0.78
C ARG A 107 -17.07 -10.28 -2.16
N ASP A 108 -17.27 -9.46 -3.18
CA ASP A 108 -16.88 -9.79 -4.56
C ASP A 108 -15.36 -9.87 -4.70
N LEU A 109 -14.61 -8.99 -4.01
CA LEU A 109 -13.15 -9.07 -3.95
C LEU A 109 -12.68 -10.39 -3.32
N LEU A 110 -13.27 -10.79 -2.19
CA LEU A 110 -12.97 -12.07 -1.55
C LEU A 110 -13.31 -13.25 -2.47
N SER A 111 -14.47 -13.19 -3.14
CA SER A 111 -14.90 -14.23 -4.07
C SER A 111 -13.92 -14.37 -5.23
N THR A 112 -13.53 -13.27 -5.87
CA THR A 112 -12.56 -13.26 -6.97
C THR A 112 -11.23 -13.86 -6.55
N LEU A 113 -10.68 -13.46 -5.40
CA LEU A 113 -9.43 -14.02 -4.88
C LEU A 113 -9.53 -15.53 -4.63
N ASN A 114 -10.65 -16.02 -4.10
CA ASN A 114 -10.86 -17.44 -3.87
C ASN A 114 -11.06 -18.23 -5.17
N THR A 115 -11.74 -17.66 -6.17
CA THR A 115 -11.85 -18.26 -7.51
C THR A 115 -10.47 -18.44 -8.13
N MET A 116 -9.59 -17.44 -8.03
CA MET A 116 -8.22 -17.56 -8.57
C MET A 116 -7.34 -18.50 -7.75
N ALA A 117 -7.61 -18.64 -6.45
CA ALA A 117 -6.89 -19.53 -5.54
C ALA A 117 -7.50 -20.95 -5.45
N GLU A 118 -8.49 -21.27 -6.29
CA GLU A 118 -9.27 -22.49 -6.20
C GLU A 118 -8.37 -23.75 -6.20
N GLY A 119 -8.66 -24.66 -5.27
CA GLY A 119 -7.88 -25.89 -5.10
C GLY A 119 -6.50 -25.72 -4.46
N VAL A 120 -6.08 -24.50 -4.13
CA VAL A 120 -4.76 -24.24 -3.52
C VAL A 120 -4.86 -23.78 -2.08
N VAL A 121 -5.66 -22.74 -1.79
CA VAL A 121 -5.92 -22.23 -0.44
C VAL A 121 -7.33 -21.63 -0.37
N ASN A 122 -7.91 -21.60 0.83
CA ASN A 122 -9.14 -20.86 1.10
C ASN A 122 -8.79 -19.56 1.84
N ILE A 123 -8.89 -18.43 1.16
CA ILE A 123 -8.62 -17.10 1.71
C ILE A 123 -9.86 -16.64 2.48
N THR A 124 -9.69 -16.09 3.68
CA THR A 124 -10.78 -15.46 4.43
C THR A 124 -10.56 -13.95 4.55
N TYR A 125 -11.61 -13.23 4.97
CA TYR A 125 -11.54 -11.80 5.30
C TYR A 125 -10.38 -11.48 6.24
N ARG A 126 -10.13 -12.35 7.23
CA ARG A 126 -9.06 -12.17 8.22
C ARG A 126 -7.69 -12.13 7.55
N GLU A 127 -7.42 -12.97 6.54
CA GLU A 127 -6.11 -12.97 5.88
C GLU A 127 -5.91 -11.71 5.03
N ILE A 128 -6.94 -11.26 4.31
CA ILE A 128 -6.90 -10.02 3.53
C ILE A 128 -6.67 -8.83 4.48
N ARG A 129 -7.45 -8.74 5.56
CA ARG A 129 -7.30 -7.72 6.59
C ARG A 129 -5.89 -7.68 7.15
N ASN A 130 -5.36 -8.83 7.57
CA ASN A 130 -4.03 -8.88 8.17
C ASN A 130 -2.92 -8.55 7.16
N PHE A 131 -3.09 -8.94 5.90
CA PHE A 131 -2.18 -8.56 4.82
C PHE A 131 -2.18 -7.03 4.63
N LEU A 132 -3.36 -6.42 4.50
CA LEU A 132 -3.53 -4.98 4.32
C LEU A 132 -3.01 -4.19 5.51
N ASN A 133 -3.40 -4.55 6.74
CA ASN A 133 -2.92 -3.86 7.95
C ASN A 133 -1.41 -4.04 8.14
N GLY A 134 -0.85 -5.18 7.74
CA GLY A 134 0.59 -5.39 7.73
C GLY A 134 1.32 -4.50 6.73
N ALA A 135 0.71 -4.24 5.57
CA ALA A 135 1.25 -3.31 4.58
C ALA A 135 1.09 -1.85 5.03
N LEU A 136 -0.10 -1.45 5.49
CA LEU A 136 -0.40 -0.10 5.97
C LEU A 136 0.53 0.29 7.13
N LYS A 137 0.64 -0.56 8.15
CA LYS A 137 1.50 -0.31 9.30
C LYS A 137 2.97 -0.06 8.92
N ARG A 138 3.46 -0.73 7.88
CA ARG A 138 4.89 -0.69 7.52
C ARG A 138 5.22 0.32 6.44
N TYR A 139 4.30 0.56 5.51
CA TYR A 139 4.60 1.30 4.29
C TYR A 139 3.77 2.57 4.13
N TYR A 140 2.60 2.72 4.77
CA TYR A 140 1.67 3.81 4.45
C TYR A 140 2.27 5.22 4.57
N LEU A 141 3.20 5.41 5.51
CA LEU A 141 3.90 6.69 5.73
C LEU A 141 5.31 6.71 5.11
N SER A 142 5.72 5.67 4.39
CA SER A 142 7.02 5.62 3.74
C SER A 142 6.94 6.09 2.29
N THR A 143 8.08 6.55 1.75
CA THR A 143 8.23 6.96 0.35
C THR A 143 7.85 5.87 -0.66
N LEU A 144 7.92 4.60 -0.25
CA LEU A 144 7.51 3.47 -1.07
C LEU A 144 6.01 3.46 -1.37
N TRP A 145 5.18 4.11 -0.55
CA TRP A 145 3.72 4.16 -0.75
C TRP A 145 3.28 5.18 -1.78
N THR A 146 4.07 6.22 -2.02
CA THR A 146 3.77 7.28 -2.99
C THR A 146 4.39 7.04 -4.36
N THR A 147 5.15 5.95 -4.55
CA THR A 147 5.85 5.65 -5.80
C THR A 147 4.86 5.29 -6.91
N ASN A 148 4.38 6.32 -7.61
CA ASN A 148 3.59 6.20 -8.83
C ASN A 148 4.50 5.73 -9.96
N GLY A 149 4.45 4.44 -10.28
CA GLY A 149 4.64 3.91 -11.64
C GLY A 149 6.01 3.97 -12.31
N ASP A 150 6.76 5.05 -12.16
CA ASP A 150 7.91 5.37 -13.00
C ASP A 150 9.18 5.33 -12.16
N ASP A 151 9.70 4.12 -11.93
CA ASP A 151 11.12 4.00 -11.63
C ASP A 151 11.86 4.42 -12.91
N VAL A 152 12.19 5.71 -12.99
CA VAL A 152 13.33 6.17 -13.79
C VAL A 152 14.50 5.30 -13.35
N ASP A 153 15.11 4.60 -14.31
CA ASP A 153 16.38 3.90 -14.11
C ASP A 153 17.46 4.96 -13.80
N GLU A 154 17.47 5.52 -12.59
CA GLU A 154 18.61 6.26 -12.09
C GLU A 154 19.58 5.25 -11.48
N ASP A 155 20.50 4.81 -12.35
CA ASP A 155 21.89 4.48 -11.99
C ASP A 155 22.53 5.73 -11.35
N GLY A 156 22.09 6.03 -10.13
CA GLY A 156 22.54 7.14 -9.31
C GLY A 156 22.53 6.66 -7.87
N GLY A 157 23.72 6.36 -7.35
CA GLY A 157 23.91 5.88 -5.99
C GLY A 157 23.57 6.95 -4.95
N GLU A 158 22.29 7.18 -4.69
CA GLU A 158 21.85 7.77 -3.44
C GLU A 158 21.40 6.65 -2.50
N GLN A 159 22.13 6.51 -1.39
CA GLN A 159 21.75 5.61 -0.32
C GLN A 159 20.41 6.10 0.25
N GLU A 160 19.37 5.38 -0.11
CA GLU A 160 18.04 5.50 0.47
C GLU A 160 18.14 5.14 1.97
N ILE A 161 18.16 6.16 2.83
CA ILE A 161 18.20 5.99 4.29
C ILE A 161 16.79 5.58 4.73
N ILE A 162 16.57 4.27 4.88
CA ILE A 162 15.44 3.77 5.66
C ILE A 162 15.77 4.15 7.11
N PRO A 163 14.97 5.00 7.80
CA PRO A 163 15.27 5.36 9.18
C PRO A 163 15.26 4.10 10.04
N GLU A 164 16.43 3.70 10.53
CA GLU A 164 16.60 2.49 11.35
C GLU A 164 16.25 2.78 12.82
N THR A 165 16.07 4.06 13.16
CA THR A 165 15.82 4.55 14.52
C THR A 165 14.61 5.48 14.59
N GLU A 166 13.94 5.50 15.76
CA GLU A 166 12.78 6.36 16.02
C GLU A 166 13.10 7.86 15.88
N GLU A 167 14.34 8.27 16.13
CA GLU A 167 14.78 9.67 16.03
C GLU A 167 14.93 10.14 14.58
N GLU A 168 15.41 9.27 13.68
CA GLU A 168 15.49 9.58 12.24
C GLU A 168 14.09 9.63 11.60
N TYR A 169 13.18 8.78 12.08
CA TYR A 169 11.78 8.80 11.67
C TYR A 169 11.09 10.13 12.07
N LEU A 170 11.35 10.62 13.28
CA LEU A 170 10.80 11.88 13.77
C LEU A 170 11.31 13.08 12.96
N LYS A 171 12.60 13.10 12.60
CA LYS A 171 13.20 14.15 11.76
C LYS A 171 12.65 14.17 10.34
N ALA A 172 12.49 12.99 9.72
CA ALA A 172 11.86 12.89 8.41
C ALA A 172 10.40 13.36 8.42
N THR A 173 9.68 13.05 9.50
CA THR A 173 8.28 13.47 9.69
C THR A 173 8.18 15.00 9.83
N ILE A 174 9.02 15.63 10.68
CA ILE A 174 9.02 17.09 10.88
C ILE A 174 9.31 17.84 9.57
N SER A 175 10.30 17.38 8.81
CA SER A 175 10.67 17.99 7.53
C SER A 175 9.52 17.95 6.50
N GLN A 176 8.66 16.93 6.55
CA GLN A 176 7.54 16.81 5.62
C GLN A 176 6.35 17.72 6.00
N TYR A 177 6.13 17.96 7.30
CA TYR A 177 5.09 18.89 7.77
C TYR A 177 5.46 20.36 7.57
N GLU A 178 6.74 20.73 7.63
CA GLU A 178 7.18 22.10 7.34
C GLU A 178 6.94 22.49 5.88
N MET A 179 7.11 21.57 4.93
CA MET A 179 6.80 21.83 3.51
C MET A 179 5.30 22.05 3.23
N HIS A 180 4.41 21.53 4.07
CA HIS A 180 2.96 21.70 3.90
C HIS A 180 2.39 22.92 4.63
N ALA A 181 3.14 23.54 5.54
CA ALA A 181 2.70 24.73 6.27
C ALA A 181 2.80 26.02 5.44
N GLU A 182 3.70 26.07 4.45
CA GLU A 182 3.89 27.26 3.61
C GLU A 182 2.81 27.44 2.53
N ASP A 183 2.07 26.38 2.18
CA ASP A 183 0.95 26.45 1.20
C ASP A 183 -0.38 26.93 1.80
N LEU A 184 -0.46 27.16 3.12
CA LEU A 184 -1.69 27.53 3.83
C LEU A 184 -1.82 29.02 4.20
N LEU A 185 -0.93 29.88 3.72
CA LEU A 185 -1.01 31.33 3.91
C LEU A 185 -1.44 32.05 2.62
N CYS A 186 -2.75 32.07 2.35
CA CYS A 186 -3.36 33.00 1.40
C CYS A 186 -4.47 33.81 2.09
N ASP A 187 -4.34 35.14 1.98
CA ASP A 187 -5.15 36.26 2.45
C ASP A 187 -6.57 35.96 2.99
N VAL A 188 -6.74 36.20 4.29
CA VAL A 188 -8.06 36.49 4.89
C VAL A 188 -8.16 38.00 5.07
N SER A 189 -8.90 38.65 4.17
CA SER A 189 -9.36 40.03 4.36
C SER A 189 -10.67 40.03 5.15
N GLU A 190 -10.77 41.03 6.02
CA GLU A 190 -11.75 41.19 7.09
C GLU A 190 -13.15 41.55 6.56
N ASP A 191 -14.20 40.83 6.98
CA ASP A 191 -15.36 41.51 7.59
C ASP A 191 -16.27 40.57 8.40
N GLN A 192 -16.79 41.10 9.51
CA GLN A 192 -17.54 40.41 10.57
C GLN A 192 -19.01 40.17 10.21
N THR A 193 -19.62 39.07 10.71
CA THR A 193 -20.64 39.09 11.80
C THR A 193 -21.19 37.68 12.05
N CYS A 194 -21.18 37.26 13.32
CA CYS A 194 -21.61 35.97 13.84
C CYS A 194 -23.14 35.80 13.89
N THR A 195 -23.65 34.58 13.72
CA THR A 195 -24.53 33.89 14.71
C THR A 195 -24.93 32.47 14.26
N SER A 196 -24.74 31.50 15.17
CA SER A 196 -25.34 30.15 15.28
C SER A 196 -25.55 29.33 14.01
N THR A 197 -25.01 28.11 13.89
CA THR A 197 -25.65 26.93 14.51
C THR A 197 -24.69 25.75 14.53
N LEU A 198 -24.68 25.08 15.68
CA LEU A 198 -24.13 23.76 15.93
C LEU A 198 -24.89 22.75 15.07
N GLU A 199 -24.31 22.27 13.97
CA GLU A 199 -24.59 20.97 13.31
C GLU A 199 -23.91 20.96 11.93
N SER A 200 -22.87 20.15 11.78
CA SER A 200 -22.61 19.29 10.61
C SER A 200 -21.14 18.84 10.63
N SER A 201 -20.82 17.86 11.47
CA SER A 201 -19.64 17.02 11.26
C SER A 201 -20.04 15.89 10.33
N LEU A 202 -20.03 16.17 9.02
CA LEU A 202 -20.05 15.14 7.98
C LEU A 202 -19.59 15.76 6.66
N GLN A 203 -18.59 15.07 6.08
CA GLN A 203 -18.09 15.18 4.71
C GLN A 203 -17.20 16.39 4.35
N LYS A 204 -15.93 16.06 4.06
CA LYS A 204 -15.39 16.15 2.70
C LYS A 204 -14.05 15.40 2.65
N ALA A 205 -14.10 14.14 2.22
CA ALA A 205 -12.93 13.57 1.55
C ALA A 205 -12.92 14.16 0.15
N ASP A 206 -11.81 14.82 -0.20
CA ASP A 206 -11.60 15.44 -1.50
C ASP A 206 -11.58 14.38 -2.61
N PRO A 207 -12.54 14.39 -3.56
CA PRO A 207 -12.56 13.44 -4.67
C PRO A 207 -11.36 13.59 -5.62
N ALA A 208 -10.61 14.70 -5.57
CA ALA A 208 -9.42 14.90 -6.41
C ALA A 208 -8.24 14.02 -6.01
N ALA A 209 -8.15 13.61 -4.74
CA ALA A 209 -7.10 12.71 -4.27
C ALA A 209 -7.23 11.28 -4.82
N LEU A 210 -8.39 10.90 -5.39
CA LEU A 210 -8.63 9.57 -5.96
C LEU A 210 -8.44 9.52 -7.48
N SER A 211 -8.56 10.65 -8.20
CA SER A 211 -8.46 10.66 -9.67
C SER A 211 -7.03 10.76 -10.18
N SER A 212 -6.06 11.14 -9.34
CA SER A 212 -4.64 11.21 -9.73
C SER A 212 -3.96 9.84 -9.92
N TYR A 213 -4.63 8.75 -9.51
CA TYR A 213 -4.06 7.39 -9.50
C TYR A 213 -4.48 6.51 -10.68
N PHE A 214 -5.36 6.96 -11.58
CA PHE A 214 -5.88 6.12 -12.66
C PHE A 214 -6.04 6.87 -13.98
N THR A 215 -5.14 6.63 -14.92
CA THR A 215 -5.41 6.85 -16.35
C THR A 215 -6.30 5.70 -16.83
N ILE A 216 -7.61 5.96 -16.90
CA ILE A 216 -8.56 5.03 -17.52
C ILE A 216 -8.26 5.03 -19.02
N LYS A 217 -7.68 3.94 -19.55
CA LYS A 217 -7.81 3.65 -20.98
C LYS A 217 -9.20 3.10 -21.20
N GLU A 218 -10.11 3.95 -21.64
CA GLU A 218 -11.33 3.50 -22.30
C GLU A 218 -10.94 2.90 -23.65
N GLU A 219 -11.06 1.59 -23.80
CA GLU A 219 -11.08 0.95 -25.12
C GLU A 219 -12.54 0.85 -25.57
N LEU A 220 -12.83 1.54 -26.68
CA LEU A 220 -14.04 1.40 -27.52
C LEU A 220 -13.86 0.25 -28.51
#